data_AF-A0A2U0DQ41-F1
#
_entry.id   AF-A0A2U0DQ41-F1
#
_cell.length_a   1.000
_cell.length_b   1.000
_cell.length_c   1.000
_cell.angle_alpha   90.00
_cell.angle_beta   90.00
_cell.angle_gamma   90.00
#
_symmetry.space_group_name_H-M   'P 1'
#
loop_
_entity.id
_entity.type
_entity.pdbx_description
1 polymer ?
#
loop_
_entity_poly.entity_id
_entity_poly.type
_entity_poly.pdbx_seq_one_letter_code
_entity_poly.pdbx_strand_id
1 'polypeptide(L)'
;MENSISYENSALALDSIYNVLSWYDRVSLHSYMQGGSLVTKKATQLLKFVKTYEWYPPKMRYTQNNVLEYYEPKQESWLKIAQYMKNHPKLTVQIQEYLN
;
A
#
# COMPACT_ATOMS: atom_id res chain seq x y z
N MET A 1 -1.93 17.91 -14.44
CA MET A 1 -0.94 17.64 -13.39
C MET A 1 -0.99 16.15 -13.13
N GLU A 2 -0.05 15.39 -13.68
CA GLU A 2 0.11 13.98 -13.30
C GLU A 2 0.45 13.95 -11.81
N ASN A 3 -0.43 13.34 -11.00
CA ASN A 3 -0.07 12.96 -9.64
C ASN A 3 1.06 11.93 -9.77
N SER A 4 2.31 12.36 -9.72
CA SER A 4 3.44 11.44 -9.56
C SER A 4 3.17 10.65 -8.28
N ILE A 5 2.85 9.37 -8.41
CA ILE A 5 2.58 8.51 -7.26
C ILE A 5 3.88 8.48 -6.44
N SER A 6 3.89 9.19 -5.31
CA SER A 6 5.04 9.15 -4.42
C SER A 6 5.12 7.75 -3.78
N TYR A 7 6.33 7.28 -3.49
CA TYR A 7 6.54 5.98 -2.85
C TYR A 7 5.88 5.91 -1.46
N GLU A 8 5.68 7.05 -0.81
CA GLU A 8 4.98 7.17 0.45
C GLU A 8 3.48 6.90 0.29
N ASN A 9 2.85 7.44 -0.77
CA ASN A 9 1.45 7.10 -1.11
C ASN A 9 1.30 5.61 -1.43
N SER A 10 2.27 5.04 -2.14
CA SER A 10 2.31 3.61 -2.43
C SER A 10 2.47 2.78 -1.14
N ALA A 11 3.28 3.22 -0.18
CA ALA A 11 3.41 2.54 1.11
C ALA A 11 2.08 2.57 1.91
N LEU A 12 1.34 3.69 1.90
CA LEU A 12 0.02 3.77 2.54
C LEU A 12 -1.03 2.90 1.83
N ALA A 13 -1.00 2.84 0.50
CA ALA A 13 -1.87 1.97 -0.27
C ALA A 13 -1.57 0.48 -0.01
N LEU A 14 -0.29 0.12 0.07
CA LEU A 14 0.14 -1.23 0.41
C LEU A 14 -0.29 -1.62 1.82
N ASP A 15 -0.16 -0.70 2.78
CA ASP A 15 -0.67 -0.87 4.13
C ASP A 15 -2.21 -1.05 4.16
N SER A 16 -2.95 -0.35 3.31
CA SER A 16 -4.41 -0.51 3.21
C SER A 16 -4.82 -1.91 2.70
N ILE A 17 -3.90 -2.62 2.05
CA ILE A 17 -4.11 -3.99 1.58
C ILE A 17 -3.67 -5.00 2.65
N TYR A 18 -2.45 -4.83 3.20
CA TYR A 18 -1.77 -5.83 4.03
C TYR A 18 -1.80 -5.55 5.54
N ASN A 19 -2.28 -4.38 5.96
CA ASN A 19 -2.37 -3.94 7.34
C ASN A 19 -1.06 -4.13 8.13
N VAL A 20 0.04 -3.64 7.55
CA VAL A 20 1.42 -3.82 8.04
C VAL A 20 1.73 -2.83 9.16
N LEU A 21 1.24 -1.60 9.02
CA LEU A 21 1.56 -0.46 9.86
C LEU A 21 0.55 -0.34 11.00
N SER A 22 1.04 0.00 12.19
CA SER A 22 0.19 0.48 13.27
C SER A 22 -0.31 1.90 12.98
N TRP A 23 -1.29 2.38 13.76
CA TRP A 23 -1.69 3.79 13.73
C TRP A 23 -0.49 4.75 13.87
N TYR A 24 0.41 4.47 14.81
CA TYR A 24 1.59 5.30 15.05
C TYR A 24 2.54 5.31 13.85
N ASP A 25 2.75 4.15 13.22
CA ASP A 25 3.56 4.04 12.01
C ASP A 25 2.98 4.88 10.86
N ARG A 26 1.65 4.83 10.66
CA ARG A 26 0.93 5.64 9.64
C ARG A 26 1.12 7.14 9.88
N VAL A 27 0.96 7.59 11.12
CA VAL A 27 1.15 9.00 11.49
C VAL A 27 2.60 9.42 11.23
N SER A 28 3.58 8.58 11.56
CA SER A 28 5.00 8.88 11.29
C SER A 28 5.29 9.00 9.79
N LEU A 29 4.70 8.13 8.96
CA LEU A 29 4.85 8.17 7.51
C LEU A 29 4.20 9.42 6.91
N HIS A 30 3.01 9.80 7.39
CA HIS A 30 2.36 11.05 6.99
C HIS A 30 3.19 12.28 7.39
N SER A 31 3.77 12.29 8.59
CA SER A 31 4.65 13.38 9.03
C SER A 31 5.89 13.48 8.14
N TYR A 32 6.50 12.34 7.80
CA TYR A 32 7.63 12.27 6.87
C TYR A 32 7.30 12.83 5.48
N MET A 33 6.11 12.53 4.93
CA MET A 33 5.64 13.09 3.66
C MET A 33 5.53 14.63 3.65
N GLN A 34 5.33 15.24 4.82
CA GLN A 34 5.22 16.69 5.00
C GLN A 34 6.57 17.35 5.35
N GLY A 35 7.69 16.63 5.19
CA GLY A 35 9.04 17.13 5.50
C GLY A 35 9.50 16.90 6.94
N GLY A 36 8.75 16.12 7.74
CA GLY A 36 9.18 15.67 9.06
C GLY A 36 10.36 14.69 9.00
N SER A 37 11.17 14.63 10.05
CA SER A 37 12.35 13.77 10.13
C SER A 37 12.10 12.42 10.82
N LEU A 38 10.99 12.28 11.54
CA LEU A 38 10.66 11.08 12.30
C LEU A 38 9.81 10.12 11.48
N VAL A 39 10.40 8.98 11.11
CA VAL A 39 9.70 7.85 10.52
C VAL A 39 10.07 6.58 11.28
N THR A 40 9.10 5.73 11.60
CA THR A 40 9.40 4.51 12.36
C THR A 40 10.19 3.51 11.52
N LYS A 41 10.83 2.54 12.17
CA LYS A 41 11.53 1.45 11.48
C LYS A 41 10.59 0.67 10.56
N LYS A 42 9.36 0.37 11.00
CA LYS A 42 8.36 -0.34 10.18
C LYS A 42 7.92 0.47 8.97
N ALA A 43 7.60 1.75 9.15
CA ALA A 43 7.27 2.64 8.03
C ALA A 43 8.44 2.77 7.05
N THR A 44 9.68 2.84 7.55
CA THR A 44 10.90 2.84 6.72
C THR A 44 11.07 1.55 5.93
N GLN A 45 10.83 0.39 6.55
CA GLN A 45 10.91 -0.91 5.87
C GLN A 45 9.88 -1.02 4.75
N LEU A 46 8.64 -0.59 5.01
CA LEU A 46 7.58 -0.59 4.00
C LEU A 46 7.89 0.37 2.84
N LEU A 47 8.37 1.57 3.16
CA LEU A 47 8.80 2.55 2.15
C LEU A 47 9.96 2.01 1.31
N LYS A 48 10.92 1.33 1.94
CA LYS A 48 12.06 0.70 1.26
C LYS A 48 11.58 -0.43 0.35
N PHE A 49 10.66 -1.29 0.79
CA PHE A 49 10.05 -2.33 -0.04
C PHE A 49 9.48 -1.73 -1.33
N VAL A 50 8.61 -0.74 -1.16
CA VAL A 50 7.94 -0.06 -2.26
C VAL A 50 8.93 0.57 -3.24
N LYS A 51 10.00 1.19 -2.74
CA LYS A 51 11.08 1.77 -3.56
C LYS A 51 11.91 0.70 -4.28
N THR A 52 12.30 -0.37 -3.59
CA THR A 52 13.17 -1.41 -4.13
C THR A 52 12.48 -2.24 -5.21
N TYR A 53 11.20 -2.52 -5.06
CA TYR A 53 10.43 -3.32 -6.01
C TYR A 53 9.60 -2.50 -6.99
N GLU A 54 9.75 -1.17 -6.95
CA GLU A 54 8.95 -0.22 -7.72
C GLU A 54 7.46 -0.59 -7.70
N TRP A 55 6.96 -0.89 -6.50
CA TRP A 55 5.58 -1.34 -6.34
C TRP A 55 4.66 -0.13 -6.44
N TYR A 56 3.67 -0.22 -7.33
CA TYR A 56 2.64 0.79 -7.50
C TYR A 56 1.26 0.21 -7.20
N PRO A 57 0.37 0.98 -6.55
CA PRO A 57 -0.94 0.49 -6.19
C PRO A 57 -1.81 0.24 -7.43
N PRO A 58 -2.70 -0.75 -7.39
CA PRO A 58 -3.77 -0.85 -8.38
C PRO A 58 -4.67 0.39 -8.29
N LYS A 59 -5.53 0.61 -9.28
CA LYS A 59 -6.61 1.59 -9.11
C LYS A 59 -7.49 1.15 -7.94
N MET A 60 -7.70 2.03 -6.97
CA MET A 60 -8.48 1.76 -5.77
C MET A 60 -9.61 2.77 -5.62
N ARG A 61 -10.73 2.36 -5.04
CA ARG A 61 -11.86 3.23 -4.73
C ARG A 61 -12.61 2.75 -3.50
N TYR A 62 -13.27 3.69 -2.81
CA TYR A 62 -14.29 3.35 -1.82
C TYR A 62 -15.66 3.32 -2.50
N THR A 63 -16.43 2.28 -2.22
CA THR A 63 -17.87 2.24 -2.55
C THR A 63 -18.67 3.14 -1.62
N GLN A 64 -19.95 3.35 -1.93
CA GLN A 64 -20.88 4.08 -1.06
C GLN A 64 -21.00 3.48 0.35
N ASN A 65 -20.70 2.19 0.52
CA ASN A 65 -20.73 1.48 1.80
C ASN A 65 -19.35 1.46 2.51
N ASN A 66 -18.43 2.34 2.12
CA ASN A 66 -17.05 2.39 2.64
C ASN A 66 -16.26 1.08 2.45
N VAL A 67 -16.66 0.24 1.50
CA VAL A 67 -15.88 -0.95 1.12
C VAL A 67 -14.81 -0.52 0.14
N LEU A 68 -13.55 -0.80 0.46
CA LEU A 68 -12.41 -0.57 -0.42
C LEU A 68 -12.37 -1.65 -1.51
N GLU A 69 -12.31 -1.21 -2.75
CA GLU A 69 -12.20 -2.04 -3.95
C GLU A 69 -10.93 -1.70 -4.72
N TYR A 70 -10.42 -2.67 -5.49
CA TYR A 70 -9.37 -2.47 -6.48
C TYR A 70 -9.84 -2.93 -7.87
N TYR A 71 -9.29 -2.31 -8.91
CA TYR A 71 -9.55 -2.72 -10.29
C TYR A 71 -8.63 -3.90 -10.68
N GLU A 72 -9.22 -5.00 -11.11
CA GLU A 72 -8.51 -6.17 -11.65
C GLU A 72 -8.58 -6.16 -13.19
N PRO A 73 -7.48 -5.84 -13.88
CA PRO A 73 -7.48 -5.72 -15.33
C PRO A 73 -7.83 -7.02 -16.05
N LYS A 74 -7.48 -8.19 -15.50
CA LYS A 74 -7.75 -9.49 -16.15
C LYS A 74 -9.22 -9.85 -16.21
N GLN A 75 -10.02 -9.29 -15.29
CA GLN A 75 -11.46 -9.55 -15.19
C GLN A 75 -12.28 -8.30 -15.55
N GLU A 76 -11.61 -7.21 -15.93
CA GLU A 76 -12.18 -5.88 -16.20
C GLU A 76 -13.19 -5.41 -15.12
N SER A 77 -12.94 -5.76 -13.85
CA SER A 77 -13.91 -5.59 -12.77
C SER A 77 -13.29 -4.99 -11.51
N TRP A 78 -14.15 -4.41 -10.68
CA TRP A 78 -13.80 -3.94 -9.35
C TRP A 78 -14.04 -5.07 -8.35
N LEU A 79 -12.98 -5.47 -7.64
CA LEU A 79 -13.00 -6.53 -6.65
C LEU A 79 -12.76 -5.95 -5.26
N LYS A 80 -13.31 -6.60 -4.23
CA LYS A 80 -13.06 -6.21 -2.84
C LYS A 80 -11.57 -6.32 -2.53
N ILE A 81 -10.99 -5.34 -1.83
CA ILE A 81 -9.56 -5.31 -1.51
C ILE A 81 -9.10 -6.54 -0.73
N ALA A 82 -10.00 -7.13 0.08
CA ALA A 82 -9.75 -8.36 0.82
C ALA A 82 -9.42 -9.57 -0.09
N GLN A 83 -9.78 -9.51 -1.38
CA GLN A 83 -9.44 -10.55 -2.35
C GLN A 83 -8.05 -10.37 -2.97
N TYR A 84 -7.42 -9.20 -2.80
CA TYR A 84 -6.15 -8.88 -3.45
C TYR A 84 -5.05 -9.89 -3.11
N MET A 85 -4.87 -10.22 -1.83
CA MET A 85 -3.85 -11.19 -1.41
C MET A 85 -4.06 -12.57 -2.04
N LYS A 86 -5.33 -13.00 -2.14
CA LYS A 86 -5.70 -14.29 -2.75
C LYS A 86 -5.44 -14.30 -4.26
N ASN A 87 -5.66 -13.17 -4.93
CA ASN A 87 -5.52 -13.03 -6.36
C ASN A 87 -4.06 -12.77 -6.80
N HIS A 88 -3.20 -12.32 -5.88
CA HIS A 88 -1.78 -12.05 -6.11
C HIS A 88 -0.85 -12.83 -5.15
N PRO A 89 -0.94 -14.17 -5.09
CA PRO A 89 -0.25 -14.96 -4.06
C PRO A 89 1.27 -14.83 -4.12
N LYS A 90 1.87 -14.74 -5.32
CA LYS A 90 3.32 -14.55 -5.47
C LYS A 90 3.79 -13.23 -4.86
N LEU A 91 3.05 -12.15 -5.09
CA LEU A 91 3.35 -10.83 -4.54
C LEU A 91 3.14 -10.83 -3.02
N THR A 92 2.08 -11.48 -2.52
CA THR A 92 1.83 -11.62 -1.08
C THR A 92 2.98 -12.32 -0.36
N VAL A 93 3.48 -13.44 -0.91
CA VAL A 93 4.65 -14.15 -0.35
C VAL A 93 5.87 -13.23 -0.32
N GLN A 94 6.17 -12.56 -1.42
CA GLN A 94 7.31 -11.64 -1.51
C GLN A 94 7.24 -10.50 -0.47
N ILE A 95 6.06 -9.92 -0.26
CA ILE A 95 5.85 -8.87 0.75
C ILE A 95 6.05 -9.42 2.16
N GLN A 96 5.47 -10.58 2.45
CA GLN A 96 5.58 -11.21 3.77
C GLN A 96 7.02 -11.62 4.09
N GLU A 97 7.76 -12.17 3.13
CA GLU A 97 9.18 -12.51 3.29
C GLU A 97 10.06 -11.29 3.53
N TYR A 98 9.75 -10.15 2.90
CA TYR A 98 10.54 -8.94 3.07
C TYR A 98 10.26 -8.20 4.39
N LEU A 99 9.03 -8.32 4.91
CA LEU A 99 8.58 -7.59 6.11
C LEU A 99 8.75 -8.38 7.42
N ASN A 100 8.99 -9.69 7.33
CA ASN A 100 9.39 -10.54 8.47
C ASN A 100 10.87 -10.34 8.83
#